data_AF-A0A1Q3D6B5-F1
#
_entry.id   AF-A0A1Q3D6B5-F1
#
_cell.length_a   1.000
_cell.length_b   1.000
_cell.length_c   1.000
_cell.angle_alpha   90.00
_cell.angle_beta   90.00
_cell.angle_gamma   90.00
#
_symmetry.space_group_name_H-M   'P 1'
#
loop_
_entity.id
_entity.type
_entity.pdbx_description
1 polymer ?
#
loop_
_entity_poly.entity_id
_entity_poly.type
_entity_poly.pdbx_seq_one_letter_code
_entity_poly.pdbx_strand_id
1 'polypeptide(L)'
;GRGKIGYTIGKVQQPDVNDRTYENWELNNSIVMAWLINSMESHISCIYLFLRTAKAIWDAVNKNYSDFENASQVFEIKNKLKDLYQGSMDISEYFNELQMLWQELDLHYEAD
;
A
#
# COMPACT_ATOMS: atom_id res chain seq x y z
N GLY A 1 -11.78 -17.05 1.02
CA GLY A 1 -12.67 -15.90 0.75
C GLY A 1 -14.12 -16.34 0.71
N ARG A 2 -15.05 -15.59 1.32
CA ARG A 2 -16.49 -15.91 1.36
C ARG A 2 -17.27 -15.39 0.14
N GLY A 3 -16.69 -15.53 -1.07
CA GLY A 3 -17.30 -15.04 -2.32
C GLY A 3 -17.37 -13.50 -2.49
N LYS A 4 -16.68 -12.73 -1.64
CA LYS A 4 -16.77 -11.25 -1.59
C LYS A 4 -15.56 -10.50 -2.16
N ILE A 5 -14.63 -11.20 -2.82
CA ILE A 5 -13.43 -10.59 -3.40
C ILE A 5 -13.75 -9.49 -4.42
N GLY A 6 -14.90 -9.57 -5.09
CA GLY A 6 -15.32 -8.57 -6.06
C GLY A 6 -15.45 -7.14 -5.51
N TYR A 7 -15.63 -6.97 -4.19
CA TYR A 7 -15.69 -5.67 -3.52
C TYR A 7 -14.30 -5.03 -3.32
N THR A 8 -13.22 -5.83 -3.24
CA THR A 8 -11.85 -5.31 -3.10
C THR A 8 -11.17 -5.06 -4.44
N ILE A 9 -11.52 -5.81 -5.49
CA ILE A 9 -10.96 -5.62 -6.84
C ILE A 9 -11.85 -4.75 -7.75
N GLY A 10 -13.00 -4.29 -7.27
CA GLY A 10 -13.91 -3.43 -8.03
C GLY A 10 -14.71 -4.15 -9.12
N LYS A 11 -14.80 -5.49 -9.10
CA LYS A 11 -15.74 -6.22 -9.98
C LYS A 11 -17.19 -5.96 -9.61
N VAL A 12 -17.47 -5.72 -8.33
CA VAL A 12 -18.79 -5.30 -7.85
C VAL A 12 -18.80 -3.79 -7.73
N GLN A 13 -19.39 -3.12 -8.71
CA GLN A 13 -19.49 -1.66 -8.77
C GLN A 13 -20.57 -1.15 -7.81
N GLN A 14 -20.38 0.07 -7.30
CA GLN A 14 -21.40 0.75 -6.51
C GLN A 14 -22.63 1.05 -7.40
N PRO A 15 -23.82 0.52 -7.07
CA PRO A 15 -25.05 0.86 -7.77
C PRO A 15 -25.46 2.32 -7.52
N ASP A 16 -26.41 2.81 -8.32
CA ASP A 16 -27.10 4.06 -8.00
C ASP A 16 -27.82 3.94 -6.65
N VAL A 17 -27.91 5.04 -5.89
CA VAL A 17 -28.54 5.04 -4.56
C VAL A 17 -30.03 4.67 -4.63
N ASN A 18 -30.68 4.89 -5.78
CA ASN A 18 -32.08 4.52 -5.99
C ASN A 18 -32.25 3.08 -6.52
N ASP A 19 -31.16 2.35 -6.77
CA ASP A 19 -31.20 0.96 -7.19
C ASP A 19 -31.59 0.05 -6.01
N ARG A 20 -32.50 -0.90 -6.25
CA ARG A 20 -32.94 -1.87 -5.23
C ARG A 20 -31.81 -2.76 -4.70
N THR A 21 -30.70 -2.85 -5.43
CA THR A 21 -29.51 -3.61 -5.05
C THR A 21 -28.52 -2.80 -4.19
N TYR A 22 -28.71 -1.48 -4.06
CA TYR A 22 -27.82 -0.60 -3.31
C TYR A 22 -27.67 -1.01 -1.84
N GLU A 23 -28.77 -1.27 -1.13
CA GLU A 23 -28.72 -1.66 0.29
C GLU A 23 -27.92 -2.95 0.51
N ASN A 24 -28.13 -3.94 -0.36
CA ASN A 24 -27.37 -5.18 -0.30
C ASN A 24 -25.89 -4.96 -0.64
N TRP A 25 -25.58 -4.09 -1.61
CA TRP A 25 -24.21 -3.71 -1.91
C TRP A 25 -23.54 -3.02 -0.72
N GLU A 26 -24.22 -2.04 -0.10
CA GLU A 26 -23.72 -1.27 1.05
C GLU A 26 -23.44 -2.16 2.26
N LEU A 27 -24.34 -3.10 2.56
CA LEU A 27 -24.14 -4.08 3.63
C LEU A 27 -22.92 -4.96 3.37
N ASN A 28 -22.77 -5.50 2.17
CA ASN A 28 -21.62 -6.34 1.82
C ASN A 28 -20.31 -5.54 1.79
N ASN A 29 -20.33 -4.31 1.27
CA ASN A 29 -19.20 -3.39 1.28
C ASN A 29 -18.74 -3.10 2.73
N SER A 30 -19.69 -2.78 3.62
CA SER A 30 -19.41 -2.52 5.05
C SER A 30 -18.81 -3.73 5.77
N ILE A 31 -19.30 -4.94 5.46
CA ILE A 31 -18.72 -6.19 5.99
C ILE A 31 -17.27 -6.35 5.56
N VAL A 32 -16.96 -6.10 4.29
CA VAL A 32 -15.59 -6.22 3.77
C VAL A 32 -14.68 -5.11 4.32
N MET A 33 -15.21 -3.90 4.54
CA MET A 33 -14.46 -2.84 5.24
C MET A 33 -14.09 -3.26 6.66
N ALA A 34 -15.03 -3.82 7.43
CA ALA A 34 -14.75 -4.37 8.76
C ALA A 34 -13.74 -5.54 8.70
N TRP A 35 -13.87 -6.40 7.67
CA TRP A 35 -12.83 -7.24 7.07
C TRP A 35 -11.41 -6.70 7.23
N LEU A 36 -11.16 -5.65 6.45
CA LEU A 36 -9.86 -5.06 6.26
C LEU A 36 -9.39 -4.35 7.53
N ILE A 37 -10.23 -3.50 8.14
CA ILE A 37 -9.89 -2.71 9.32
C ILE A 37 -9.50 -3.60 10.51
N ASN A 38 -10.26 -4.68 10.76
CA ASN A 38 -9.97 -5.59 11.88
C ASN A 38 -8.79 -6.53 11.62
N SER A 39 -8.32 -6.63 10.37
CA SER A 39 -7.14 -7.43 10.02
C SER A 39 -5.82 -6.67 10.21
N MET A 40 -5.89 -5.36 10.46
CA MET A 40 -4.73 -4.48 10.62
C MET A 40 -4.46 -4.22 12.11
N GLU A 41 -3.23 -3.84 12.42
CA GLU A 41 -2.94 -3.24 13.72
C GLU A 41 -3.69 -1.91 13.89
N SER A 42 -4.11 -1.60 15.12
CA SER A 42 -4.94 -0.42 15.43
C SER A 42 -4.34 0.89 14.91
N HIS A 43 -3.02 1.06 15.01
CA HIS A 43 -2.35 2.28 14.56
C HIS A 43 -2.34 2.43 13.02
N ILE A 44 -2.35 1.32 12.28
CA ILE A 44 -2.45 1.28 10.81
C ILE A 44 -3.90 1.51 10.39
N SER A 45 -4.84 0.81 11.02
CA SER A 45 -6.25 0.85 10.64
C SER A 45 -6.89 2.24 10.78
N CYS A 46 -6.44 3.02 11.77
CA CYS A 46 -6.85 4.42 11.98
C CYS A 46 -6.68 5.31 10.74
N ILE A 47 -5.68 5.04 9.89
CA ILE A 47 -5.41 5.81 8.66
C ILE A 47 -6.56 5.64 7.65
N TYR A 48 -7.26 4.50 7.69
CA TYR A 48 -8.22 4.09 6.67
C TYR A 48 -9.68 4.22 7.11
N LEU A 49 -9.96 4.58 8.36
CA LEU A 49 -11.31 4.66 8.93
C LEU A 49 -12.26 5.62 8.19
N PHE A 50 -11.71 6.64 7.52
CA PHE A 50 -12.50 7.65 6.80
C PHE A 50 -12.81 7.29 5.34
N LEU A 51 -12.29 6.16 4.84
CA LEU A 51 -12.57 5.70 3.49
C LEU A 51 -13.95 5.03 3.41
N ARG A 52 -14.69 5.32 2.33
CA ARG A 52 -16.11 4.94 2.21
C ARG A 52 -16.36 3.57 1.59
N THR A 53 -15.36 2.95 0.99
CA THR A 53 -15.52 1.66 0.30
C THR A 53 -14.39 0.70 0.61
N ALA A 54 -14.71 -0.60 0.60
CA ALA A 54 -13.72 -1.66 0.74
C ALA A 54 -12.64 -1.58 -0.36
N LYS A 55 -13.03 -1.18 -1.59
CA LYS A 55 -12.11 -0.92 -2.70
C LYS A 55 -11.11 0.19 -2.36
N ALA A 56 -11.58 1.32 -1.85
CA ALA A 56 -10.71 2.44 -1.49
C ALA A 56 -9.73 2.06 -0.38
N ILE A 57 -10.18 1.32 0.65
CA ILE A 57 -9.29 0.80 1.70
C ILE A 57 -8.26 -0.14 1.08
N TRP A 58 -8.70 -1.12 0.29
CA TRP A 58 -7.80 -2.08 -0.36
C TRP A 58 -6.75 -1.41 -1.23
N ASP A 59 -7.14 -0.44 -2.06
CA ASP A 59 -6.22 0.28 -2.94
C ASP A 59 -5.20 1.09 -2.16
N ALA A 60 -5.62 1.79 -1.10
CA ALA A 60 -4.73 2.60 -0.28
C ALA A 60 -3.76 1.74 0.54
N VAL A 61 -4.21 0.58 1.02
CA VAL A 61 -3.35 -0.40 1.69
C VAL A 61 -2.37 -0.99 0.70
N ASN A 62 -2.83 -1.42 -0.48
CA ASN A 62 -1.98 -1.98 -1.52
C ASN A 62 -0.94 -0.95 -1.97
N LYS A 63 -1.31 0.31 -2.19
CA LYS A 63 -0.35 1.35 -2.55
C LYS A 63 0.73 1.60 -1.49
N ASN A 64 0.36 1.56 -0.21
CA ASN A 64 1.28 1.91 0.87
C ASN A 64 2.13 0.73 1.35
N TYR A 65 1.62 -0.50 1.21
CA TYR A 65 2.19 -1.69 1.85
C TYR A 65 2.33 -2.89 0.91
N SER A 66 1.93 -2.78 -0.36
CA SER A 66 2.22 -3.84 -1.33
C SER A 66 3.65 -3.73 -1.79
N ASP A 67 4.37 -4.85 -1.71
CA ASP A 67 5.67 -5.03 -2.35
C ASP A 67 5.59 -4.82 -3.88
N PHE A 68 4.39 -4.83 -4.47
CA PHE A 68 4.20 -4.66 -5.91
C PHE A 68 4.30 -3.22 -6.42
N GLU A 69 4.19 -2.20 -5.56
CA GLU A 69 4.27 -0.80 -5.97
C GLU A 69 5.49 -0.06 -5.42
N ASN A 70 6.44 -0.76 -4.75
CA ASN A 70 7.80 -0.36 -4.31
C ASN A 70 7.99 1.06 -3.72
N ALA A 71 6.94 1.87 -3.54
CA ALA A 71 7.07 3.30 -3.36
C ALA A 71 7.59 3.64 -1.97
N SER A 72 7.19 2.86 -0.95
CA SER A 72 7.72 2.99 0.41
C SER A 72 9.19 2.57 0.47
N GLN A 73 9.55 1.45 -0.18
CA GLN A 73 10.94 0.97 -0.23
C GLN A 73 11.85 1.93 -1.01
N VAL A 74 11.40 2.41 -2.17
CA VAL A 74 12.06 3.47 -2.96
C VAL A 74 12.22 4.76 -2.16
N PHE A 75 11.19 5.15 -1.39
CA PHE A 75 11.26 6.34 -0.54
C PHE A 75 12.29 6.16 0.59
N GLU A 76 12.33 5.00 1.24
CA GLU A 76 13.34 4.68 2.26
C GLU A 76 14.76 4.68 1.69
N ILE A 77 15.00 4.04 0.53
CA ILE A 77 16.31 4.03 -0.14
C ILE A 77 16.73 5.44 -0.51
N LYS A 78 15.82 6.28 -1.04
CA LYS A 78 16.10 7.69 -1.33
C LYS A 78 16.45 8.50 -0.09
N ASN A 79 15.81 8.24 1.05
CA ASN A 79 16.17 8.90 2.32
C ASN A 79 17.55 8.44 2.80
N LYS A 80 17.86 7.14 2.76
CA LYS A 80 19.20 6.63 3.09
C LYS A 80 20.28 7.28 2.22
N LEU A 81 20.05 7.36 0.90
CA LEU A 81 20.97 8.04 -0.03
C LEU A 81 21.15 9.53 0.29
N LYS A 82 20.07 10.22 0.64
CA LYS A 82 20.11 11.64 1.02
C LYS A 82 20.91 11.87 2.31
N ASP A 83 20.76 10.97 3.27
CA ASP A 83 21.39 11.08 4.58
C ASP A 83 22.80 10.45 4.60
N LEU A 84 23.21 9.78 3.52
CA LEU A 84 24.53 9.18 3.39
C LEU A 84 25.60 10.26 3.16
N TYR A 85 26.59 10.30 4.05
CA TYR A 85 27.80 11.09 3.91
C TYR A 85 28.98 10.28 4.44
N GLN A 86 30.17 10.48 3.87
CA GLN A 86 31.34 9.67 4.19
C GLN A 86 31.67 9.61 5.70
N GLY A 87 31.59 10.74 6.39
CA GLY A 87 31.79 10.80 7.85
C GLY A 87 33.14 10.20 8.28
N SER A 88 33.08 9.15 9.11
CA SER A 88 34.24 8.40 9.59
C SER A 88 34.57 7.15 8.76
N MET A 89 33.81 6.85 7.71
CA MET A 89 34.03 5.70 6.84
C MET A 89 35.24 5.92 5.95
N ASP A 90 35.95 4.84 5.63
CA ASP A 90 36.95 4.92 4.56
C ASP A 90 36.27 5.05 3.18
N ILE A 91 37.03 5.46 2.18
CA ILE A 91 36.51 5.74 0.84
C ILE A 91 35.86 4.50 0.21
N SER A 92 36.43 3.32 0.47
CA SER A 92 35.94 2.05 -0.08
C SER A 92 34.64 1.65 0.60
N GLU A 93 34.55 1.80 1.92
CA GLU A 93 33.32 1.56 2.69
C GLU A 93 32.18 2.46 2.22
N TYR A 94 32.42 3.77 2.17
CA TYR A 94 31.43 4.74 1.69
C TYR A 94 30.99 4.45 0.24
N PHE A 95 31.95 4.18 -0.65
CA PHE A 95 31.65 3.87 -2.04
C PHE A 95 30.82 2.59 -2.18
N ASN A 96 31.13 1.56 -1.39
CA ASN A 96 30.37 0.31 -1.41
C ASN A 96 28.94 0.50 -0.89
N GLU A 97 28.72 1.27 0.18
CA GLU A 97 27.36 1.57 0.67
C GLU A 97 26.56 2.39 -0.36
N LEU A 98 27.19 3.41 -0.95
CA LEU A 98 26.58 4.20 -2.01
C LEU A 98 26.16 3.32 -3.19
N GLN A 99 27.06 2.45 -3.66
CA GLN A 99 26.83 1.57 -4.79
C GLN A 99 25.72 0.55 -4.51
N MET A 100 25.67 0.00 -3.29
CA MET A 100 24.63 -0.95 -2.87
C MET A 100 23.24 -0.31 -2.90
N LEU A 101 23.10 0.90 -2.35
CA LEU A 101 21.82 1.63 -2.35
C LEU A 101 21.35 2.00 -3.75
N TRP A 102 22.27 2.34 -4.66
CA TRP A 102 21.94 2.58 -6.07
C TRP A 102 21.47 1.32 -6.79
N GLN A 103 22.14 0.19 -6.57
CA GLN A 103 21.73 -1.09 -7.16
C GLN A 103 20.36 -1.55 -6.64
N GLU A 104 20.10 -1.39 -5.34
CA GLU A 104 18.79 -1.68 -4.76
C GLU A 104 17.69 -0.80 -5.40
N LEU A 105 17.98 0.49 -5.58
CA LEU A 105 17.06 1.42 -6.24
C LEU A 105 16.79 1.04 -7.71
N ASP A 106 17.81 0.64 -8.46
CA ASP A 106 17.67 0.22 -9.87
C ASP A 106 16.79 -1.03 -10.00
N LEU A 107 16.92 -2.01 -9.08
CA LEU A 107 16.06 -3.20 -9.05
C LEU A 107 14.57 -2.84 -8.89
N HIS A 108 14.26 -1.77 -8.17
CA HIS A 108 12.88 -1.32 -8.01
C HIS A 108 12.33 -0.61 -9.25
N TYR A 109 13.17 -0.01 -10.10
CA TYR A 109 12.76 0.62 -11.35
C TYR A 109 12.74 -0.33 -12.56
N GLU A 110 13.51 -1.43 -12.53
CA GLU A 110 13.48 -2.47 -13.57
C GLU A 110 12.27 -3.41 -13.46
N ALA A 111 11.55 -3.37 -12.33
CA ALA A 111 10.37 -4.19 -12.05
C ALA A 111 9.05 -3.63 -12.62
N ASP A 112 9.08 -2.43 -13.23
CA ASP A 112 7.94 -1.71 -13.83
C ASP A 112 7.77 -1.96 -15.35
#